data_AF-A0A919BKW4-F1
#
_entry.id   AF-A0A919BKW4-F1
#
_cell.length_a   1.000
_cell.length_b   1.000
_cell.length_c   1.000
_cell.angle_alpha   90.00
_cell.angle_beta   90.00
_cell.angle_gamma   90.00
#
_symmetry.space_group_name_H-M   'P 1'
#
loop_
_entity.id
_entity.type
_entity.pdbx_description
1 polymer ?
#
loop_
_entity_poly.entity_id
_entity_poly.type
_entity_poly.pdbx_seq_one_letter_code
_entity_poly.pdbx_strand_id
1 'polypeptide(L)'
;MNTLSAAEVLAAGVWQSGLGQVIGGLVLVAVLIGAFWFGYRVRTREPRPPQPDEQPHRPDTDQLPGEMTEYRRPAEVPRTDGAHRLMPYQLKDGGTPAEPPSEEKRKWGGISSGGFGSGGTGHGD
;
A
#
# COMPACT_ATOMS: atom_id res chain seq x y z
N MET A 1 -50.99 -23.30 -32.99
CA MET A 1 -49.99 -24.20 -32.37
C MET A 1 -48.97 -23.31 -31.70
N ASN A 2 -48.98 -23.29 -30.37
CA ASN A 2 -48.44 -22.19 -29.57
C ASN A 2 -46.93 -22.40 -29.39
N THR A 3 -46.12 -21.58 -30.04
CA THR A 3 -44.64 -21.62 -29.96
C THR A 3 -44.10 -21.45 -28.54
N LEU A 4 -44.87 -20.81 -27.65
CA LEU A 4 -44.56 -20.70 -26.23
C LEU A 4 -44.53 -22.07 -25.51
N SER A 5 -45.44 -22.98 -25.87
CA SER A 5 -45.51 -24.32 -25.26
C SER A 5 -44.31 -25.19 -25.63
N ALA A 6 -43.79 -25.06 -26.86
CA ALA A 6 -42.59 -25.80 -27.26
C ALA A 6 -41.34 -25.28 -26.53
N ALA A 7 -41.22 -23.95 -26.36
CA ALA A 7 -40.12 -23.35 -25.63
C ALA A 7 -40.14 -23.73 -24.14
N GLU A 8 -41.32 -23.79 -23.51
CA GLU A 8 -41.49 -24.21 -22.12
C GLU A 8 -41.14 -25.70 -21.91
N VAL A 9 -41.54 -26.58 -22.83
CA VAL A 9 -41.21 -28.02 -22.78
C VAL A 9 -39.71 -28.24 -22.98
N LEU A 10 -39.07 -27.51 -23.91
CA LEU A 10 -37.63 -27.57 -24.10
C LEU A 10 -36.87 -26.96 -22.92
N ALA A 11 -37.31 -25.83 -22.39
CA ALA A 11 -36.72 -25.22 -21.20
C ALA A 11 -36.78 -26.18 -20.02
N ALA A 12 -37.94 -26.79 -19.73
CA ALA A 12 -38.10 -27.77 -18.65
C ALA A 12 -37.16 -28.98 -18.83
N GLY A 13 -36.98 -29.48 -20.06
CA GLY A 13 -36.04 -30.57 -20.36
C GLY A 13 -34.55 -30.18 -20.23
N VAL A 14 -34.19 -28.94 -20.56
CA VAL A 14 -32.80 -28.43 -20.44
C VAL A 14 -32.37 -28.28 -18.98
N TRP A 15 -33.29 -27.88 -18.10
CA TRP A 15 -33.00 -27.80 -16.66
C TRP A 15 -32.91 -29.18 -16.00
N GLN A 16 -33.68 -30.18 -16.44
CA GLN A 16 -33.63 -31.54 -15.89
C GLN A 16 -32.47 -32.41 -16.43
N SER A 17 -31.95 -32.10 -17.61
CA SER A 17 -30.85 -32.86 -18.25
C SER A 17 -29.44 -32.43 -17.81
N GLY A 18 -29.32 -31.44 -16.92
CA GLY A 18 -28.02 -30.89 -16.47
C GLY A 18 -27.34 -29.97 -17.49
N LEU A 19 -27.85 -29.87 -18.73
CA LEU A 19 -27.34 -28.96 -19.75
C LEU A 19 -27.44 -27.49 -19.32
N GLY A 20 -28.51 -27.14 -18.61
CA GLY A 20 -28.68 -25.81 -18.01
C GLY A 20 -27.55 -25.44 -17.04
N GLN A 21 -27.06 -26.39 -16.22
CA GLN A 21 -25.93 -26.15 -15.31
C GLN A 21 -24.61 -25.95 -16.05
N VAL A 22 -24.38 -26.68 -17.15
CA VAL A 22 -23.19 -26.48 -18.00
C VAL A 22 -23.20 -25.11 -18.65
N ILE A 23 -24.34 -24.71 -19.24
CA ILE A 23 -24.49 -23.38 -19.86
C ILE A 23 -24.36 -22.29 -18.79
N GLY A 24 -25.01 -22.45 -17.64
CA GLY A 24 -24.89 -21.50 -16.53
C GLY A 24 -23.45 -21.34 -16.03
N GLY A 25 -22.72 -22.44 -15.89
CA GLY A 25 -21.30 -22.43 -15.54
C GLY A 25 -20.45 -21.74 -16.60
N LEU A 26 -20.70 -22.00 -17.88
CA LEU A 26 -19.98 -21.37 -18.98
C LEU A 26 -20.23 -19.84 -19.02
N VAL A 27 -21.47 -19.42 -18.83
CA VAL A 27 -21.82 -18.00 -18.74
C VAL A 27 -21.12 -17.33 -17.56
N LEU A 28 -21.11 -17.97 -16.38
CA LEU A 28 -20.42 -17.47 -15.21
C LEU A 28 -18.93 -17.29 -15.47
N VAL A 29 -18.27 -18.31 -16.04
CA VAL A 29 -16.84 -18.26 -16.40
C VAL A 29 -16.56 -17.15 -17.40
N ALA A 30 -17.39 -17.00 -18.44
CA ALA A 30 -17.23 -15.94 -19.43
C ALA A 30 -17.33 -14.53 -18.81
N VAL A 31 -18.27 -14.33 -17.88
CA VAL A 31 -18.42 -13.06 -17.13
C VAL A 31 -17.18 -12.78 -16.28
N LEU A 32 -16.66 -13.78 -15.55
CA LEU A 32 -15.47 -13.64 -14.71
C LEU A 32 -14.23 -13.30 -15.54
N ILE A 33 -14.04 -13.98 -16.67
CA ILE A 33 -12.94 -13.69 -17.61
C ILE A 33 -13.07 -12.27 -18.15
N GLY A 34 -14.28 -11.86 -18.53
CA GLY A 34 -14.56 -10.49 -19.02
C GLY A 34 -14.21 -9.43 -17.98
N ALA A 35 -14.62 -9.63 -16.73
CA ALA A 35 -14.31 -8.72 -15.62
C ALA A 35 -12.79 -8.64 -15.35
N PHE A 36 -12.10 -9.78 -15.32
CA PHE A 36 -10.65 -9.84 -15.15
C PHE A 36 -9.92 -9.13 -16.30
N TRP A 37 -10.30 -9.41 -17.55
CA TRP A 37 -9.72 -8.78 -18.73
C TRP A 37 -9.92 -7.26 -18.73
N PHE A 38 -11.11 -6.80 -18.33
CA PHE A 38 -11.39 -5.37 -18.19
C PHE A 38 -10.50 -4.72 -17.13
N GLY A 39 -10.36 -5.33 -15.94
CA GLY A 39 -9.47 -4.84 -14.88
C GLY A 39 -8.00 -4.81 -15.32
N TYR A 40 -7.53 -5.86 -16.00
CA TYR A 40 -6.19 -5.90 -16.58
C TYR A 40 -5.99 -4.80 -17.64
N ARG A 41 -6.99 -4.55 -18.49
CA ARG A 41 -6.94 -3.48 -19.50
C ARG A 41 -6.89 -2.08 -18.87
N VAL A 42 -7.53 -1.88 -17.73
CA VAL A 42 -7.42 -0.61 -16.98
C VAL A 42 -6.01 -0.45 -16.42
N ARG A 43 -5.50 -1.48 -15.72
CA ARG A 43 -4.15 -1.46 -15.12
C ARG A 43 -3.02 -1.28 -16.14
N THR A 44 -3.18 -1.82 -17.35
CA THR A 44 -2.17 -1.66 -18.42
C THR A 44 -2.11 -0.25 -19.02
N ARG A 45 -3.08 0.62 -18.71
CA ARG A 45 -3.01 2.05 -19.07
C ARG A 45 -2.21 2.87 -18.06
N GLU A 46 -1.94 2.31 -16.87
CA GLU A 46 -1.08 2.94 -15.89
C GLU A 46 0.40 2.77 -16.31
N PRO A 47 1.26 3.75 -15.99
CA PRO A 47 2.70 3.59 -16.18
C PRO A 47 3.18 2.36 -15.41
N ARG A 48 4.12 1.62 -16.00
CA ARG A 48 4.73 0.46 -15.34
C ARG A 48 5.38 0.92 -14.03
N PRO A 49 5.36 0.09 -12.97
CA PRO A 49 6.21 0.31 -11.82
C PRO A 49 7.66 0.53 -12.29
N PRO A 50 8.40 1.46 -11.66
CA PRO A 50 9.76 1.76 -12.06
C PRO A 50 10.61 0.49 -11.99
N GLN A 51 11.39 0.25 -13.03
CA GLN A 51 12.33 -0.86 -13.06
C GLN A 51 13.47 -0.60 -12.05
N PRO A 52 14.18 -1.64 -11.57
CA PRO A 52 15.27 -1.46 -10.60
C PRO A 52 16.37 -0.50 -11.07
N ASP A 53 16.62 -0.44 -12.38
CA ASP A 53 17.53 0.48 -13.05
C ASP A 53 16.98 1.91 -13.19
N GLU A 54 15.66 2.07 -13.18
CA GLU A 54 14.98 3.37 -13.16
C GLU A 54 14.84 3.93 -11.73
N GLN A 55 15.14 3.12 -10.71
CA GLN A 55 15.18 3.59 -9.33
C GLN A 55 16.31 4.60 -9.15
N PRO A 56 16.16 5.59 -8.26
CA PRO A 56 17.23 6.51 -7.92
C PRO A 56 18.47 5.74 -7.44
N HIS A 57 19.51 5.71 -8.27
CA HIS A 57 20.81 5.15 -7.89
C HIS A 57 21.55 6.09 -6.98
N ARG A 58 22.42 5.52 -6.15
CA ARG A 58 23.39 6.31 -5.43
C ARG A 58 24.25 7.09 -6.45
N PRO A 59 24.54 8.37 -6.22
CA PRO A 59 25.62 9.02 -6.98
C PRO A 59 26.92 8.22 -6.85
N ASP A 60 27.77 8.27 -7.89
CA ASP A 60 29.08 7.58 -7.95
C ASP A 60 30.10 8.21 -6.99
N THR A 61 29.77 8.25 -5.70
CA THR A 61 30.61 8.72 -4.62
C THR A 61 30.81 7.59 -3.62
N ASP A 62 32.08 7.35 -3.29
CA ASP A 62 32.51 6.35 -2.29
C ASP A 62 32.25 6.82 -0.83
N GLN A 63 31.75 8.04 -0.68
CA GLN A 63 31.27 8.54 0.60
C GLN A 63 29.97 7.82 0.95
N LEU A 64 29.80 7.31 2.17
CA LEU A 64 28.51 6.83 2.69
C LEU A 64 27.45 7.94 2.62
N PRO A 65 26.14 7.64 2.55
CA PRO A 65 25.14 8.70 2.65
C PRO A 65 25.39 9.39 3.99
N GLY A 66 25.66 10.69 3.97
CA GLY A 66 25.85 11.43 5.20
C GLY A 66 24.64 11.19 6.11
N GLU A 67 24.87 11.19 7.42
CA GLU A 67 23.77 11.17 8.38
C GLU A 67 22.93 12.44 8.16
N MET A 68 21.77 12.29 7.53
CA MET A 68 20.82 13.37 7.39
C MET A 68 19.90 13.35 8.59
N THR A 69 20.23 14.15 9.60
CA THR A 69 19.33 14.37 10.74
C THR A 69 18.35 15.48 10.40
N GLU A 70 17.08 15.13 10.21
CA GLU A 70 16.00 16.13 10.14
C GLU A 70 15.53 16.46 11.56
N TYR A 71 15.66 17.72 11.97
CA TYR A 71 15.11 18.19 13.24
C TYR A 71 13.60 18.41 13.08
N ARG A 72 12.83 17.47 13.62
CA ARG A 72 11.38 17.57 13.71
C ARG A 72 10.98 17.86 15.15
N ARG A 73 10.19 18.91 15.37
CA ARG A 73 9.57 19.12 16.70
C ARG A 73 8.60 17.96 16.93
N PRO A 74 8.72 17.17 18.01
CA PRO A 74 7.75 16.12 18.30
C PRO A 74 6.33 16.72 18.31
N ALA A 75 5.39 16.09 17.59
CA ALA A 75 4.00 16.48 17.66
C ALA A 75 3.47 16.07 19.04
N GLU A 76 3.14 17.06 19.87
CA GLU A 76 2.51 16.79 21.17
C GLU A 76 1.12 16.18 20.92
N VAL A 77 0.88 15.01 21.52
CA VAL A 77 -0.42 14.35 21.45
C VAL A 77 -1.42 15.18 22.27
N PRO A 78 -2.53 15.64 21.68
CA PRO A 78 -3.53 16.41 22.43
C PRO A 78 -4.07 15.58 23.60
N ARG A 79 -4.08 16.17 24.80
CA ARG A 79 -4.66 15.53 25.99
C ARG A 79 -6.18 15.60 25.91
N THR A 80 -6.83 14.46 26.07
CA THR A 80 -8.29 14.32 26.04
C THR A 80 -8.80 13.85 27.40
N ASP A 81 -10.05 14.20 27.72
CA ASP A 81 -10.78 13.85 28.95
C ASP A 81 -11.18 12.35 29.03
N GLY A 82 -10.80 11.55 28.04
CA GLY A 82 -11.04 10.11 27.99
C GLY A 82 -12.42 9.71 27.45
N ALA A 83 -13.39 10.63 27.43
CA ALA A 83 -14.66 10.48 26.71
C ALA A 83 -14.46 10.79 25.22
N HIS A 84 -13.60 11.76 24.90
CA HIS A 84 -13.24 12.14 23.53
C HIS A 84 -11.92 11.51 23.09
N ARG A 85 -11.83 10.17 23.10
CA ARG A 85 -10.61 9.49 22.66
C ARG A 85 -10.34 9.79 21.19
N LEU A 86 -9.11 10.19 20.88
CA LEU A 86 -8.68 10.44 19.52
C LEU A 86 -8.33 9.11 18.84
N MET A 87 -8.92 8.87 17.69
CA MET A 87 -8.56 7.79 16.79
C MET A 87 -7.31 8.18 15.98
N PRO A 88 -6.55 7.21 15.43
CA PRO A 88 -5.30 7.51 14.71
C PRO A 88 -5.46 8.56 13.60
N TYR A 89 -6.56 8.52 12.85
CA TYR A 89 -6.88 9.47 11.78
C TYR A 89 -7.33 10.86 12.26
N GLN A 90 -7.49 11.05 13.57
CA GLN A 90 -7.83 12.32 14.20
C GLN A 90 -6.60 12.99 14.83
N LEU A 91 -5.45 12.32 14.84
CA LEU A 91 -4.19 12.91 15.27
C LEU A 91 -3.67 13.81 14.16
N LYS A 92 -3.10 14.96 14.53
CA LYS A 92 -2.45 15.85 13.57
C LYS A 92 -1.24 15.14 12.95
N ASP A 93 -1.15 15.18 11.63
CA ASP A 93 -0.04 14.59 10.89
C ASP A 93 1.28 15.30 11.21
N GLY A 94 2.15 14.60 11.93
CA GLY A 94 3.57 14.88 12.01
C GLY A 94 3.97 16.18 12.73
N GLY A 95 5.22 16.19 13.16
CA GLY A 95 5.87 17.35 13.73
C GLY A 95 6.14 18.46 12.71
N THR A 96 6.16 19.71 13.17
CA THR A 96 6.58 20.86 12.36
C THR A 96 8.10 20.83 12.15
N PRO A 97 8.62 21.32 11.01
CA PRO A 97 10.04 21.61 10.87
C PRO A 97 10.54 22.44 12.05
N ALA A 98 11.58 21.96 12.74
CA ALA A 98 12.18 22.65 13.85
C ALA A 98 13.53 23.24 13.45
N GLU A 99 13.87 24.37 14.07
CA GLU A 99 15.23 24.88 14.01
C GLU A 99 16.21 23.89 14.66
N PRO A 100 17.45 23.81 14.15
CA PRO A 100 18.48 22.96 14.74
C PRO A 100 18.70 23.36 16.21
N PRO A 101 18.77 22.39 17.15
CA PRO A 101 18.99 22.68 18.55
C PRO A 101 20.37 23.33 18.77
N SER A 102 20.51 24.05 19.89
CA SER A 102 21.78 24.61 20.32
C SER A 102 22.86 23.52 20.48
N GLU A 103 24.13 23.89 20.28
CA GLU A 103 25.26 22.96 20.38
C GLU A 103 25.31 22.21 21.72
N GLU A 104 24.89 22.87 22.79
CA GLU A 104 24.80 22.28 24.11
C GLU A 104 23.74 21.17 24.20
N LYS A 105 22.67 21.22 23.42
CA LYS A 105 21.69 20.12 23.35
C LYS A 105 22.12 19.04 22.37
N ARG A 106 22.87 19.38 21.32
CA ARG A 106 23.44 18.40 20.38
C ARG A 106 24.44 17.48 21.05
N LYS A 107 25.34 18.02 21.89
CA LYS A 107 26.37 17.22 22.59
C LYS A 107 25.77 16.17 23.54
N TRP A 108 24.57 16.43 24.07
CA TRP A 108 23.85 15.50 24.94
C TRP A 108 22.79 14.66 24.21
N GLY A 109 22.71 14.76 22.87
CA GLY A 109 21.71 14.10 22.02
C GLY A 109 21.93 12.60 21.79
N GLY A 110 22.98 12.02 22.36
CA GLY A 110 23.32 10.60 22.24
C GLY A 110 24.44 10.32 21.24
N ILE A 111 25.10 9.17 21.44
CA ILE A 111 26.14 8.60 20.57
C ILE A 111 25.55 8.44 19.17
N SER A 112 26.32 8.74 18.11
CA SER A 112 25.92 8.53 16.71
C SER A 112 25.34 7.13 16.58
N SER A 113 24.04 7.04 16.25
CA SER A 113 23.40 5.75 16.03
C SER A 113 24.05 5.14 14.81
N GLY A 114 24.96 4.18 15.03
CA GLY A 114 25.64 3.48 13.96
C GLY A 114 24.64 3.00 12.92
N GLY A 115 24.95 3.29 11.65
CA GLY A 115 24.09 2.93 10.52
C GLY A 115 23.69 1.45 10.59
N PHE A 116 22.49 1.15 10.11
CA PHE A 116 21.88 -0.19 10.18
C PHE A 116 22.90 -1.26 9.70
N GLY A 117 23.43 -2.05 10.63
CA GLY A 117 24.42 -3.10 10.36
C GLY A 117 25.87 -2.83 10.79
N SER A 118 26.23 -1.64 11.26
CA SER A 118 27.58 -1.36 11.78
C SER A 118 27.71 -1.86 13.23
N GLY A 119 28.08 -3.12 13.42
CA GLY A 119 28.36 -3.71 14.74
C GLY A 119 29.64 -3.17 15.41
N GLY A 120 29.83 -1.85 15.47
CA GLY A 120 30.98 -1.21 16.10
C GLY A 120 30.64 -0.75 17.51
N THR A 121 31.45 -1.14 18.49
CA THR A 121 31.37 -0.63 19.87
C THR A 121 31.67 0.87 19.85
N GLY A 122 30.73 1.70 20.29
CA GLY A 122 30.93 3.14 20.41
C GLY A 122 32.17 3.46 21.24
N HIS A 123 33.02 4.35 20.76
CA HIS A 123 34.15 4.88 21.52
C HIS A 123 33.61 5.78 22.62
N GLY A 124 33.91 5.43 23.87
CA GLY A 124 33.63 6.24 25.04
C GLY A 124 34.90 6.90 25.50
N ASP A 125 34.97 8.22 25.32
CA ASP A 125 35.93 9.11 25.97
C ASP A 125 35.13 10.15 26.78
#